data_AF-A0ABD1D819-F1
#
_entry.id   AF-A0ABD1D819-F1
#
_cell.length_a   1.000
_cell.length_b   1.000
_cell.length_c   1.000
_cell.angle_alpha   90.00
_cell.angle_beta   90.00
_cell.angle_gamma   90.00
#
_symmetry.space_group_name_H-M   'P 1'
#
loop_
_entity.id
_entity.type
_entity.pdbx_description
1 polymer ?
#
loop_
_entity_poly.entity_id
_entity_poly.type
_entity_poly.pdbx_seq_one_letter_code
_entity_poly.pdbx_strand_id
1 'polypeptide(L)'
;MPESVQPAAATLHWNWTPASKEKNTSSTDHPKIISLADASAQMMIILKSLINSKYSRRSFFRLPCSFTMSGVFRVGVRFLNRSTPVKPILESRVCGPLTISSCHISGKTMRGSKLSRPAPFPYLEKEYSALQACKDVLFKSTTSRFDENTKVVVVDGPIAAGKSAFAKELAGELDMKYFPEATMDSYYINSYGYDLRKLDPQMPANMQSFDVAKFLQDPKHRNVATFQLRMLIQRYSQYIDALAHLFSTGEGVVLDRSVYSDMVFVEAMYKNGFLSKGARSVYYELVKNTFAELMKPHLVIYLDVPVNIVKDRIKKRASPAEVNSPALTDQYLQDIEHIYKQQYLKDISTHAELLVYDWSDYGETEVVVEDIERINFDRFDKDDTHMRDWRMENEEDWTEARARYMNKPDLMNYFNVPRYDVPELIVSPEDFKAWYDIWSEAPGMKYRKGYNDECGDDGILTKTKLDFRNTL
;
A
#
# COMPACT_ATOMS: atom_id res chain seq x y z
N MET A 1 31.77 35.16 -26.20
CA MET A 1 30.82 34.15 -25.71
C MET A 1 31.44 33.52 -24.48
N PRO A 2 30.90 33.74 -23.27
CA PRO A 2 31.24 32.91 -22.12
C PRO A 2 30.15 31.84 -21.93
N GLU A 3 30.62 30.64 -21.59
CA GLU A 3 29.88 29.41 -21.38
C GLU A 3 28.81 29.56 -20.28
N SER A 4 27.61 29.10 -20.61
CA SER A 4 26.49 28.97 -19.67
C SER A 4 26.76 27.78 -18.73
N VAL A 5 27.15 28.09 -17.50
CA VAL A 5 27.17 27.14 -16.39
C VAL A 5 25.72 26.74 -16.07
N GLN A 6 25.37 25.47 -16.28
CA GLN A 6 24.10 24.92 -15.82
C GLN A 6 24.13 24.78 -14.28
N PRO A 7 23.11 25.28 -13.55
CA PRO A 7 23.03 25.07 -12.11
C PRO A 7 22.65 23.61 -11.81
N ALA A 8 23.33 23.02 -10.82
CA ALA A 8 23.04 21.69 -10.31
C ALA A 8 21.63 21.65 -9.69
N ALA A 9 20.70 20.96 -10.34
CA ALA A 9 19.36 20.71 -9.83
C ALA A 9 19.40 19.57 -8.79
N ALA A 10 18.89 19.81 -7.59
CA ALA A 10 18.70 18.77 -6.57
C ALA A 10 17.27 18.22 -6.67
N THR A 11 17.12 16.90 -6.81
CA THR A 11 15.82 16.26 -6.70
C THR A 11 15.40 16.21 -5.23
N LEU A 12 14.10 16.26 -4.98
CA LEU A 12 13.51 15.68 -3.77
C LEU A 12 13.81 14.17 -3.79
N HIS A 13 14.96 13.78 -3.24
CA HIS A 13 15.20 12.39 -2.86
C HIS A 13 14.24 12.08 -1.71
N TRP A 14 13.25 11.21 -1.94
CA TRP A 14 12.36 10.72 -0.91
C TRP A 14 13.12 9.69 -0.07
N ASN A 15 14.05 10.21 0.73
CA ASN A 15 14.77 9.45 1.73
C ASN A 15 13.77 9.02 2.80
N TRP A 16 13.12 7.87 2.56
CA TRP A 16 12.62 6.99 3.61
C TRP A 16 13.82 6.23 4.19
N THR A 17 14.85 6.96 4.62
CA THR A 17 15.96 6.36 5.37
C THR A 17 15.74 6.61 6.84
N PRO A 18 15.85 5.56 7.66
CA PRO A 18 16.01 5.75 9.07
C PRO A 18 17.32 6.51 9.30
N ALA A 19 17.27 7.70 9.89
CA ALA A 19 18.47 8.46 10.20
C ALA A 19 19.41 7.64 11.10
N SER A 20 20.52 7.18 10.54
CA SER A 20 21.71 6.76 11.30
C SER A 20 22.91 7.45 10.70
N LYS A 21 23.48 8.41 11.44
CA LYS A 21 24.80 8.97 11.17
C LYS A 21 25.83 7.87 11.44
N GLU A 22 26.46 7.31 10.41
CA GLU A 22 27.68 6.51 10.58
C GLU A 22 28.84 7.43 10.96
N LYS A 23 29.44 7.19 12.13
CA LYS A 23 30.75 7.72 12.49
C LYS A 23 31.81 6.68 12.14
N ASN A 24 32.76 7.08 11.32
CA ASN A 24 34.02 6.35 11.07
C ASN A 24 34.77 6.08 12.39
N THR A 25 35.12 4.83 12.65
CA THR A 25 36.22 4.48 13.56
C THR A 25 37.08 3.38 12.96
N SER A 26 38.38 3.63 13.03
CA SER A 26 39.52 2.90 12.50
C SER A 26 39.72 1.48 13.03
N SER A 27 40.31 0.65 12.19
CA SER A 27 40.74 -0.74 12.38
C SER A 27 41.87 -0.93 13.41
N THR A 28 41.77 -1.99 14.21
CA THR A 28 42.93 -2.72 14.77
C THR A 28 42.61 -4.23 14.86
N ASP A 29 43.54 -5.04 14.36
CA ASP A 29 43.51 -6.51 14.24
C ASP A 29 43.90 -7.25 15.54
N HIS A 30 43.35 -8.46 15.73
CA HIS A 30 43.97 -9.75 16.19
C HIS A 30 42.91 -10.75 16.74
N PRO A 31 43.18 -12.08 16.89
CA PRO A 31 43.01 -13.14 15.90
C PRO A 31 41.88 -14.16 16.23
N LYS A 32 41.61 -15.02 15.23
CA LYS A 32 40.50 -15.97 15.10
C LYS A 32 40.51 -17.15 16.09
N ILE A 33 39.32 -17.47 16.64
CA ILE A 33 38.95 -18.80 17.14
C ILE A 33 37.71 -19.24 16.35
N ILE A 34 37.84 -20.35 15.61
CA ILE A 34 36.79 -20.92 14.74
C ILE A 34 35.79 -21.68 15.63
N SER A 35 34.53 -21.27 15.62
CA SER A 35 33.41 -22.02 16.24
C SER A 35 32.25 -22.13 15.25
N LEU A 36 31.29 -23.01 15.54
CA LEU A 36 30.16 -23.48 14.71
C LEU A 36 29.29 -22.44 13.95
N ALA A 37 29.62 -21.15 13.99
CA ALA A 37 28.98 -20.07 13.23
C ALA A 37 29.23 -20.16 11.70
N ASP A 38 30.34 -20.77 11.25
CA ASP A 38 30.71 -20.79 9.82
C ASP A 38 29.78 -21.65 8.95
N ALA A 39 29.15 -22.69 9.51
CA ALA A 39 28.18 -23.53 8.77
C ALA A 39 26.84 -22.80 8.53
N SER A 40 26.43 -21.94 9.47
CA SER A 40 25.22 -21.10 9.33
C SER A 40 25.44 -19.96 8.33
N ALA A 41 26.65 -19.38 8.32
CA ALA A 41 27.02 -18.32 7.38
C ALA A 41 27.10 -18.84 5.93
N GLN A 42 27.62 -20.05 5.70
CA GLN A 42 27.67 -20.66 4.36
C GLN A 42 26.27 -21.03 3.83
N MET A 43 25.35 -21.48 4.69
CA MET A 43 23.97 -21.75 4.27
C MET A 43 23.19 -20.46 3.92
N MET A 44 23.43 -19.37 4.67
CA MET A 44 22.90 -18.03 4.37
C MET A 44 23.43 -17.44 3.07
N ILE A 45 24.71 -17.66 2.72
CA ILE A 45 25.31 -17.18 1.46
C ILE A 45 24.72 -17.93 0.26
N ILE A 46 24.50 -19.25 0.38
CA ILE A 46 23.88 -20.07 -0.66
C ILE A 46 22.40 -19.66 -0.86
N LEU A 47 21.66 -19.38 0.23
CA LEU A 47 20.28 -18.90 0.16
C LEU A 47 20.17 -17.50 -0.48
N LYS A 48 21.06 -16.56 -0.14
CA LYS A 48 21.11 -15.23 -0.78
C LYS A 48 21.48 -15.31 -2.26
N SER A 49 22.36 -16.24 -2.64
CA SER A 49 22.71 -16.51 -4.05
C SER A 49 21.54 -17.10 -4.84
N LEU A 50 20.77 -18.01 -4.25
CA LEU A 50 19.58 -18.61 -4.88
C LEU A 50 18.44 -17.60 -5.06
N ILE A 51 18.24 -16.70 -4.09
CA ILE A 51 17.26 -15.63 -4.17
C ILE A 51 17.66 -14.64 -5.28
N ASN A 52 18.90 -14.14 -5.29
CA ASN A 52 19.37 -13.20 -6.33
C ASN A 52 19.46 -13.81 -7.73
N SER A 53 19.72 -15.11 -7.86
CA SER A 53 19.79 -15.81 -9.15
C SER A 53 18.43 -15.87 -9.87
N LYS A 54 17.31 -15.91 -9.14
CA LYS A 54 15.96 -15.86 -9.73
C LYS A 54 15.59 -14.47 -10.29
N TYR A 55 16.18 -13.39 -9.75
CA TYR A 55 15.87 -12.01 -10.18
C TYR A 55 16.65 -11.55 -11.42
N SER A 56 17.76 -12.20 -11.77
CA SER A 56 18.56 -11.82 -12.97
C SER A 56 18.04 -12.42 -14.29
N ARG A 57 17.13 -13.40 -14.27
CA ARG A 57 16.68 -14.14 -15.48
C ARG A 57 15.26 -13.82 -15.96
N ARG A 58 14.67 -12.67 -15.61
CA ARG A 58 13.42 -12.19 -16.24
C ARG A 58 13.68 -10.97 -17.12
N SER A 59 14.47 -11.18 -18.17
CA SER A 59 14.57 -10.28 -19.31
C SER A 59 14.97 -11.11 -20.52
N PHE A 60 14.20 -10.96 -21.60
CA PHE A 60 14.35 -11.52 -22.96
C PHE A 60 13.68 -12.87 -23.31
N PHE A 61 12.73 -12.73 -24.26
CA PHE A 61 12.10 -13.67 -25.19
C PHE A 61 11.07 -14.73 -24.73
N ARG A 62 9.85 -14.60 -25.29
CA ARG A 62 8.77 -15.59 -25.36
C ARG A 62 9.05 -16.61 -26.48
N LEU A 63 8.83 -17.91 -26.20
CA LEU A 63 7.97 -18.89 -26.91
C LEU A 63 8.32 -20.35 -26.45
N PRO A 64 7.43 -21.35 -26.65
CA PRO A 64 7.14 -22.38 -25.65
C PRO A 64 7.85 -23.71 -25.93
N CYS A 65 8.22 -24.44 -24.87
CA CYS A 65 8.30 -25.90 -24.90
C CYS A 65 8.36 -26.47 -23.47
N SER A 66 7.46 -27.41 -23.23
CA SER A 66 7.42 -28.37 -22.14
C SER A 66 8.77 -29.06 -21.90
N PHE A 67 9.29 -29.06 -20.67
CA PHE A 67 10.16 -30.12 -20.16
C PHE A 67 10.13 -30.16 -18.63
N THR A 68 9.56 -31.24 -18.10
CA THR A 68 9.70 -31.70 -16.71
C THR A 68 11.13 -32.18 -16.47
N MET A 69 11.77 -31.76 -15.38
CA MET A 69 13.02 -32.36 -14.90
C MET A 69 12.96 -32.55 -13.39
N SER A 70 12.70 -33.80 -13.02
CA SER A 70 12.88 -34.36 -11.69
C SER A 70 14.37 -34.47 -11.36
N GLY A 71 14.80 -33.96 -10.21
CA GLY A 71 16.17 -34.09 -9.70
C GLY A 71 16.16 -34.37 -8.21
N VAL A 72 16.10 -35.66 -7.84
CA VAL A 72 16.14 -36.14 -6.45
C VAL A 72 17.59 -36.41 -6.05
N PHE A 73 18.13 -35.65 -5.08
CA PHE A 73 19.38 -36.02 -4.39
C PHE A 73 19.04 -36.74 -3.08
N ARG A 74 19.32 -38.05 -3.02
CA ARG A 74 19.26 -38.86 -1.79
C ARG A 74 20.67 -39.05 -1.23
N VAL A 75 20.93 -38.55 -0.03
CA VAL A 75 22.09 -38.95 0.79
C VAL A 75 21.56 -39.81 1.92
N GLY A 76 21.89 -41.10 1.90
CA GLY A 76 21.49 -42.07 2.91
C GLY A 76 22.58 -42.27 3.95
N VAL A 77 22.25 -42.09 5.23
CA VAL A 77 23.04 -42.59 6.36
C VAL A 77 22.16 -43.58 7.12
N ARG A 78 22.51 -44.87 7.08
CA ARG A 78 21.84 -45.95 7.81
C ARG A 78 22.41 -46.05 9.23
N PHE A 79 21.58 -45.81 10.23
CA PHE A 79 21.82 -46.31 11.58
C PHE A 79 20.82 -47.45 11.88
N LEU A 80 21.36 -48.64 12.14
CA LEU A 80 20.61 -49.79 12.65
C LEU A 80 20.42 -49.60 14.16
N ASN A 81 19.19 -49.61 14.65
CA ASN A 81 18.95 -49.92 16.06
C ASN A 81 17.60 -50.60 16.33
N ARG A 82 17.65 -51.48 17.31
CA ARG A 82 16.69 -52.53 17.70
C ARG A 82 15.26 -52.05 18.01
N SER A 83 14.33 -52.94 17.72
CA SER A 83 12.89 -52.89 18.01
C SER A 83 12.55 -52.96 19.51
N THR A 84 11.77 -51.98 19.99
CA THR A 84 10.86 -52.11 21.14
C THR A 84 9.50 -51.49 20.76
N PRO A 85 8.36 -52.03 21.24
CA PRO A 85 7.04 -51.59 20.79
C PRO A 85 6.61 -50.32 21.52
N VAL A 86 6.49 -49.21 20.79
CA VAL A 86 5.91 -47.95 21.29
C VAL A 86 4.47 -47.86 20.80
N LYS A 87 3.55 -47.53 21.72
CA LYS A 87 2.11 -47.31 21.47
C LYS A 87 1.91 -46.21 20.40
N PRO A 88 0.93 -46.33 19.49
CA PRO A 88 0.72 -45.31 18.46
C PRO A 88 0.09 -44.07 19.09
N ILE A 89 0.88 -43.00 19.20
CA ILE A 89 0.39 -41.63 19.37
C ILE A 89 0.58 -40.97 18.01
N LEU A 90 -0.45 -41.05 17.17
CA LEU A 90 -0.72 -40.14 16.05
C LEU A 90 -1.92 -40.68 15.28
N GLU A 91 -3.09 -40.08 15.51
CA GLU A 91 -4.16 -40.10 14.52
C GLU A 91 -3.59 -39.51 13.22
N SER A 92 -3.45 -40.35 12.21
CA SER A 92 -3.14 -39.92 10.85
C SER A 92 -4.32 -39.11 10.33
N ARG A 93 -4.32 -37.80 10.56
CA ARG A 93 -5.16 -36.88 9.78
C ARG A 93 -4.62 -36.88 8.37
N VAL A 94 -5.32 -37.58 7.48
CA VAL A 94 -5.17 -37.41 6.04
C VAL A 94 -5.35 -35.92 5.75
N CYS A 95 -4.27 -35.27 5.34
CA CYS A 95 -4.31 -33.89 4.86
C CYS A 95 -5.06 -33.94 3.53
N GLY A 96 -6.35 -33.62 3.56
CA GLY A 96 -7.14 -33.41 2.36
C GLY A 96 -6.54 -32.27 1.52
N PRO A 97 -6.96 -32.13 0.25
CA PRO A 97 -6.63 -30.95 -0.53
C PRO A 97 -7.02 -29.71 0.28
N LEU A 98 -6.18 -28.66 0.24
CA LEU A 98 -6.46 -27.37 0.87
C LEU A 98 -7.88 -26.95 0.46
N THR A 99 -8.83 -27.04 1.39
CA THR A 99 -10.14 -26.42 1.24
C THR A 99 -9.89 -24.92 1.26
N ILE A 100 -9.85 -24.32 0.08
CA ILE A 100 -10.07 -22.88 -0.06
C ILE A 100 -11.42 -22.62 0.64
N SER A 101 -11.43 -21.67 1.57
CA SER A 101 -12.61 -21.25 2.35
C SER A 101 -13.82 -21.06 1.44
N SER A 102 -15.04 -21.31 1.92
CA SER A 102 -16.28 -20.95 1.21
C SER A 102 -16.19 -19.54 0.62
N CYS A 103 -16.60 -19.36 -0.63
CA CYS A 103 -16.23 -18.18 -1.44
C CYS A 103 -17.40 -17.24 -1.71
N HIS A 104 -17.92 -16.67 -0.62
CA HIS A 104 -18.88 -15.57 -0.62
C HIS A 104 -18.48 -14.54 0.42
N ILE A 105 -18.64 -13.24 0.14
CA ILE A 105 -18.61 -12.27 1.23
C ILE A 105 -19.95 -12.41 1.94
N SER A 106 -19.95 -12.65 3.25
CA SER A 106 -21.20 -12.75 4.01
C SER A 106 -21.31 -11.65 5.06
N GLY A 107 -22.48 -11.04 5.13
CA GLY A 107 -22.83 -10.04 6.12
C GLY A 107 -23.00 -10.67 7.50
N LYS A 108 -22.93 -9.82 8.52
CA LYS A 108 -23.07 -10.20 9.93
C LYS A 108 -24.35 -10.96 10.22
N THR A 109 -25.46 -10.58 9.57
CA THR A 109 -26.78 -11.19 9.74
C THR A 109 -26.80 -12.64 9.24
N MET A 110 -26.20 -12.90 8.08
CA MET A 110 -26.14 -14.24 7.49
C MET A 110 -25.12 -15.15 8.20
N ARG A 111 -23.99 -14.58 8.64
CA ARG A 111 -22.89 -15.31 9.27
C ARG A 111 -23.18 -15.79 10.70
N GLY A 112 -24.00 -15.05 11.45
CA GLY A 112 -24.26 -15.36 12.86
C GLY A 112 -23.09 -15.03 13.79
N SER A 113 -22.66 -15.98 14.63
CA SER A 113 -21.67 -15.74 15.70
C SER A 113 -20.22 -15.55 15.21
N LYS A 114 -19.39 -14.95 16.08
CA LYS A 114 -18.00 -14.50 15.85
C LYS A 114 -17.10 -15.54 15.16
N LEU A 115 -16.36 -15.09 14.14
CA LEU A 115 -15.36 -15.89 13.43
C LEU A 115 -14.24 -16.34 14.40
N SER A 116 -13.99 -17.64 14.47
CA SER A 116 -12.87 -18.19 15.23
C SER A 116 -11.59 -18.09 14.41
N ARG A 117 -10.92 -16.93 14.48
CA ARG A 117 -9.61 -16.71 13.84
C ARG A 117 -8.46 -17.00 14.81
N PRO A 118 -7.31 -17.52 14.34
CA PRO A 118 -6.08 -17.53 15.12
C PRO A 118 -5.69 -16.12 15.56
N ALA A 119 -5.05 -15.99 16.73
CA ALA A 119 -4.65 -14.68 17.26
C ALA A 119 -3.79 -13.89 16.26
N PRO A 120 -4.16 -12.63 15.94
CA PRO A 120 -3.54 -11.86 14.86
C PRO A 120 -2.06 -11.62 15.13
N PHE A 121 -1.25 -11.53 14.06
CA PHE A 121 0.14 -11.14 14.20
C PHE A 121 0.21 -9.62 14.48
N PRO A 122 0.93 -9.16 15.53
CA PRO A 122 1.04 -7.74 15.87
C PRO A 122 1.98 -7.01 14.89
N TYR A 123 1.47 -6.75 13.69
CA TYR A 123 2.22 -6.24 12.54
C TYR A 123 2.67 -4.77 12.68
N LEU A 124 2.12 -4.04 13.66
CA LEU A 124 2.53 -2.66 13.97
C LEU A 124 3.82 -2.62 14.79
N GLU A 125 3.91 -3.49 15.80
CA GLU A 125 4.96 -3.50 16.81
C GLU A 125 6.08 -4.51 16.52
N LYS A 126 5.86 -5.46 15.61
CA LYS A 126 6.78 -6.57 15.36
C LYS A 126 7.12 -6.71 13.89
N GLU A 127 8.42 -6.76 13.61
CA GLU A 127 8.94 -7.05 12.29
C GLU A 127 8.62 -8.48 11.85
N TYR A 128 8.26 -8.62 10.57
CA TYR A 128 8.08 -9.92 9.94
C TYR A 128 9.41 -10.44 9.41
N SER A 129 10.12 -11.22 10.24
CA SER A 129 11.44 -11.74 9.90
C SER A 129 11.40 -13.00 9.02
N ALA A 130 12.50 -13.29 8.32
CA ALA A 130 12.63 -14.50 7.51
C ALA A 130 12.39 -15.79 8.31
N LEU A 131 12.77 -15.83 9.60
CA LEU A 131 12.48 -16.98 10.47
C LEU A 131 10.98 -17.14 10.72
N GLN A 132 10.26 -16.02 10.89
CA GLN A 132 8.81 -16.05 11.02
C GLN A 132 8.15 -16.51 9.71
N ALA A 133 8.65 -16.05 8.56
CA ALA A 133 8.19 -16.52 7.24
C ALA A 133 8.40 -18.04 7.08
N CYS A 134 9.59 -18.57 7.41
CA CYS A 134 9.84 -20.02 7.36
C CYS A 134 8.90 -20.80 8.28
N LYS A 135 8.62 -20.28 9.49
CA LYS A 135 7.64 -20.91 10.39
C LYS A 135 6.24 -20.89 9.79
N ASP A 136 5.83 -19.77 9.20
CA ASP A 136 4.51 -19.63 8.64
C ASP A 136 4.29 -20.58 7.45
N VAL A 137 5.30 -20.79 6.60
CA VAL A 137 5.28 -21.79 5.52
C VAL A 137 5.17 -23.21 6.09
N LEU A 138 5.97 -23.56 7.10
CA LEU A 138 5.96 -24.91 7.69
C LEU A 138 4.65 -25.25 8.40
N PHE A 139 4.02 -24.27 9.04
CA PHE A 139 2.81 -24.46 9.84
C PHE A 139 1.52 -24.00 9.14
N LYS A 140 1.59 -23.53 7.88
CA LYS A 140 0.47 -22.96 7.13
C LYS A 140 -0.28 -21.87 7.91
N SER A 141 0.49 -20.98 8.54
CA SER A 141 0.00 -19.96 9.48
C SER A 141 -0.66 -18.77 8.79
N THR A 142 -0.36 -18.53 7.51
CA THR A 142 -0.89 -17.37 6.78
C THR A 142 -2.30 -17.68 6.29
N THR A 143 -2.49 -18.77 5.54
CA THR A 143 -3.80 -19.12 5.00
C THR A 143 -4.79 -19.63 6.05
N SER A 144 -4.31 -20.20 7.17
CA SER A 144 -5.18 -20.64 8.27
C SER A 144 -5.96 -19.51 8.97
N ARG A 145 -5.62 -18.25 8.70
CA ARG A 145 -6.34 -17.06 9.18
C ARG A 145 -7.43 -16.59 8.24
N PHE A 146 -7.37 -17.03 6.99
CA PHE A 146 -8.25 -16.53 5.95
C PHE A 146 -9.61 -17.19 6.04
N ASP A 147 -10.62 -16.36 5.85
CA ASP A 147 -12.01 -16.75 5.73
C ASP A 147 -12.62 -16.11 4.48
N GLU A 148 -13.91 -16.32 4.32
CA GLU A 148 -14.67 -15.85 3.18
C GLU A 148 -14.68 -14.32 3.04
N ASN A 149 -14.61 -13.58 4.18
CA ASN A 149 -14.50 -12.11 4.23
C ASN A 149 -13.06 -11.60 4.22
N THR A 150 -12.04 -12.45 4.08
CA THR A 150 -10.68 -11.98 3.81
C THR A 150 -10.59 -11.47 2.37
N LYS A 151 -11.17 -10.29 2.13
CA LYS A 151 -11.30 -9.64 0.81
C LYS A 151 -11.00 -8.14 0.93
N VAL A 152 -10.62 -7.57 -0.19
CA VAL A 152 -10.39 -6.13 -0.35
C VAL A 152 -11.56 -5.56 -1.14
N VAL A 153 -12.35 -4.73 -0.48
CA VAL A 153 -13.49 -4.01 -1.06
C VAL A 153 -13.15 -2.53 -1.15
N VAL A 154 -13.41 -1.93 -2.31
CA VAL A 154 -13.16 -0.50 -2.54
C VAL A 154 -14.48 0.18 -2.86
N VAL A 155 -14.77 1.28 -2.17
CA VAL A 155 -15.89 2.17 -2.48
C VAL A 155 -15.36 3.38 -3.27
N ASP A 156 -15.78 3.49 -4.52
CA ASP A 156 -15.43 4.58 -5.43
C ASP A 156 -16.65 5.42 -5.82
N GLY A 157 -16.39 6.62 -6.35
CA GLY A 157 -17.45 7.54 -6.76
C GLY A 157 -16.99 9.01 -6.78
N PRO A 158 -17.85 9.91 -7.28
CA PRO A 158 -17.51 11.31 -7.43
C PRO A 158 -17.31 12.01 -6.07
N ILE A 159 -16.83 13.25 -6.13
CA ILE A 159 -16.71 14.13 -4.97
C ILE A 159 -18.11 14.35 -4.37
N ALA A 160 -18.20 14.47 -3.04
CA ALA A 160 -19.46 14.68 -2.33
C ALA A 160 -20.55 13.60 -2.52
N ALA A 161 -20.21 12.40 -3.00
CA ALA A 161 -21.17 11.29 -3.08
C ALA A 161 -21.61 10.70 -1.71
N GLY A 162 -20.89 11.00 -0.62
CA GLY A 162 -21.16 10.41 0.70
C GLY A 162 -20.44 9.08 0.98
N LYS A 163 -19.42 8.76 0.18
CA LYS A 163 -18.65 7.50 0.25
C LYS A 163 -18.15 7.15 1.65
N SER A 164 -17.57 8.11 2.37
CA SER A 164 -16.97 7.83 3.69
C SER A 164 -17.99 7.36 4.73
N ALA A 165 -19.24 7.82 4.65
CA ALA A 165 -20.30 7.35 5.53
C ALA A 165 -20.73 5.93 5.15
N PHE A 166 -21.02 5.71 3.86
CA PHE A 166 -21.41 4.42 3.31
C PHE A 166 -20.34 3.33 3.53
N ALA A 167 -19.07 3.62 3.22
CA ALA A 167 -17.96 2.69 3.39
C ALA A 167 -17.74 2.29 4.86
N LYS A 168 -17.98 3.21 5.80
CA LYS A 168 -17.91 2.93 7.24
C LYS A 168 -19.05 2.03 7.71
N GLU A 169 -20.26 2.26 7.20
CA GLU A 169 -21.44 1.43 7.49
C GLU A 169 -21.26 0.01 6.91
N LEU A 170 -20.87 -0.07 5.63
CA LEU A 170 -20.60 -1.33 4.94
C LEU A 170 -19.52 -2.16 5.66
N ALA A 171 -18.45 -1.53 6.12
CA ALA A 171 -17.42 -2.21 6.91
C ALA A 171 -17.98 -2.80 8.22
N GLY A 172 -18.91 -2.11 8.87
CA GLY A 172 -19.59 -2.59 10.07
C GLY A 172 -20.54 -3.76 9.82
N GLU A 173 -21.25 -3.76 8.69
CA GLU A 173 -22.14 -4.86 8.29
C GLU A 173 -21.37 -6.12 7.86
N LEU A 174 -20.21 -5.95 7.22
CA LEU A 174 -19.35 -7.06 6.76
C LEU A 174 -18.32 -7.54 7.80
N ASP A 175 -18.25 -6.92 8.99
CA ASP A 175 -17.21 -7.19 10.01
C ASP A 175 -15.78 -7.12 9.41
N MET A 176 -15.55 -6.04 8.66
CA MET A 176 -14.30 -5.71 7.98
C MET A 176 -13.70 -4.42 8.53
N LYS A 177 -12.38 -4.26 8.40
CA LYS A 177 -11.72 -3.03 8.82
C LYS A 177 -11.94 -1.91 7.81
N TYR A 178 -12.52 -0.81 8.29
CA TYR A 178 -12.64 0.43 7.54
C TYR A 178 -11.31 1.19 7.49
N PHE A 179 -10.87 1.55 6.28
CA PHE A 179 -9.80 2.49 6.02
C PHE A 179 -10.38 3.77 5.39
N PRO A 180 -10.24 4.94 6.06
CA PRO A 180 -10.78 6.20 5.56
C PRO A 180 -10.02 6.71 4.33
N GLU A 181 -10.59 7.66 3.59
CA GLU A 181 -9.91 8.27 2.43
C GLU A 181 -8.53 8.84 2.84
N ALA A 182 -7.48 8.51 2.08
CA ALA A 182 -6.15 9.06 2.32
C ALA A 182 -6.14 10.59 2.10
N THR A 183 -5.88 11.33 3.17
CA THR A 183 -5.74 12.79 3.16
C THR A 183 -4.28 13.19 3.32
N MET A 184 -3.91 14.39 2.87
CA MET A 184 -2.56 14.95 3.11
C MET A 184 -2.22 15.15 4.60
N ASP A 185 -3.20 15.06 5.49
CA ASP A 185 -2.98 15.11 6.94
C ASP A 185 -2.02 14.01 7.41
N SER A 186 -2.02 12.84 6.77
CA SER A 186 -1.05 11.76 7.10
C SER A 186 0.40 12.10 6.74
N TYR A 187 0.60 13.09 5.88
CA TYR A 187 1.93 13.58 5.50
C TYR A 187 2.37 14.76 6.36
N TYR A 188 1.44 15.66 6.70
CA TYR A 188 1.76 16.91 7.39
C TYR A 188 1.61 16.85 8.90
N ILE A 189 0.77 15.95 9.43
CA ILE A 189 0.65 15.72 10.86
C ILE A 189 1.65 14.62 11.21
N ASN A 190 2.60 14.94 12.09
CA ASN A 190 3.56 13.94 12.53
C ASN A 190 2.94 12.95 13.53
N SER A 191 3.69 11.90 13.86
CA SER A 191 3.23 10.85 14.78
C SER A 191 2.98 11.32 16.23
N TYR A 192 3.38 12.54 16.58
CA TYR A 192 3.12 13.19 17.88
C TYR A 192 1.97 14.22 17.81
N GLY A 193 1.30 14.35 16.65
CA GLY A 193 0.17 15.25 16.45
C GLY A 193 0.55 16.71 16.16
N TYR A 194 1.83 17.00 15.92
CA TYR A 194 2.27 18.34 15.50
C TYR A 194 2.00 18.52 14.00
N ASP A 195 1.26 19.59 13.67
CA ASP A 195 0.96 19.98 12.30
C ASP A 195 2.09 20.83 11.70
N LEU A 196 2.79 20.27 10.73
CA LEU A 196 3.93 20.87 10.06
C LEU A 196 3.54 22.04 9.14
N ARG A 197 2.26 22.19 8.79
CA ARG A 197 1.76 23.33 7.99
C ARG A 197 1.94 24.66 8.73
N LYS A 198 2.03 24.64 10.06
CA LYS A 198 2.31 25.83 10.89
C LYS A 198 3.67 26.46 10.59
N LEU A 199 4.59 25.70 9.98
CA LEU A 199 5.93 26.13 9.61
C LEU A 199 5.98 26.79 8.23
N ASP A 200 4.88 26.76 7.45
CA ASP A 200 4.81 27.36 6.10
C ASP A 200 5.34 28.79 6.02
N PRO A 201 5.07 29.72 6.97
CA PRO A 201 5.57 31.09 6.88
C PRO A 201 7.10 31.20 6.93
N GLN A 202 7.78 30.18 7.45
CA GLN A 202 9.24 30.11 7.55
C GLN A 202 9.85 29.40 6.33
N MET A 203 9.04 28.66 5.57
CA MET A 203 9.50 27.88 4.43
C MET A 203 9.60 28.74 3.15
N PRO A 204 10.53 28.40 2.23
CA PRO A 204 10.57 28.99 0.90
C PRO A 204 9.22 28.82 0.19
N ALA A 205 8.79 29.82 -0.59
CA ALA A 205 7.46 29.83 -1.23
C ALA A 205 7.19 28.57 -2.08
N ASN A 206 8.22 28.06 -2.78
CA ASN A 206 8.10 26.86 -3.60
C ASN A 206 7.90 25.57 -2.78
N MET A 207 8.24 25.56 -1.49
CA MET A 207 8.28 24.38 -0.63
C MET A 207 7.24 24.41 0.50
N GLN A 208 6.35 25.40 0.48
CA GLN A 208 5.23 25.45 1.42
C GLN A 208 4.27 24.28 1.20
N SER A 209 3.55 23.91 2.26
CA SER A 209 2.55 22.86 2.18
C SER A 209 1.50 23.16 1.10
N PHE A 210 1.01 22.13 0.42
CA PHE A 210 -0.01 22.29 -0.62
C PHE A 210 -1.02 21.14 -0.52
N ASP A 211 -2.22 21.48 -0.06
CA ASP A 211 -3.31 20.55 0.20
C ASP A 211 -4.45 20.73 -0.80
N VAL A 212 -5.46 19.84 -0.72
CA VAL A 212 -6.73 19.96 -1.45
C VAL A 212 -7.32 21.36 -1.27
N ALA A 213 -7.34 21.91 -0.06
CA ALA A 213 -7.91 23.25 0.18
C ALA A 213 -7.16 24.35 -0.60
N LYS A 214 -5.82 24.28 -0.68
CA LYS A 214 -5.00 25.23 -1.43
C LYS A 214 -5.13 25.02 -2.94
N PHE A 215 -5.22 23.78 -3.39
CA PHE A 215 -5.55 23.44 -4.79
C PHE A 215 -6.89 24.03 -5.23
N LEU A 216 -7.91 23.91 -4.38
CA LEU A 216 -9.23 24.45 -4.68
C LEU A 216 -9.21 25.98 -4.80
N GLN A 217 -8.33 26.67 -4.08
CA GLN A 217 -8.19 28.14 -4.13
C GLN A 217 -7.32 28.61 -5.31
N ASP A 218 -6.20 27.93 -5.57
CA ASP A 218 -5.27 28.22 -6.66
C ASP A 218 -4.88 26.95 -7.44
N PRO A 219 -5.70 26.53 -8.42
CA PRO A 219 -5.46 25.31 -9.19
C PRO A 219 -4.34 25.43 -10.22
N LYS A 220 -3.76 26.62 -10.42
CA LYS A 220 -2.64 26.85 -11.34
C LYS A 220 -1.31 27.08 -10.62
N HIS A 221 -1.30 26.88 -9.30
CA HIS A 221 -0.08 26.97 -8.52
C HIS A 221 0.96 25.94 -8.97
N ARG A 222 2.26 26.28 -8.88
CA ARG A 222 3.35 25.38 -9.26
C ARG A 222 3.30 24.02 -8.53
N ASN A 223 2.92 24.03 -7.26
CA ASN A 223 2.94 22.84 -6.39
C ASN A 223 1.79 21.85 -6.65
N VAL A 224 0.89 22.14 -7.59
CA VAL A 224 -0.22 21.24 -7.95
C VAL A 224 0.29 19.88 -8.42
N ALA A 225 1.34 19.86 -9.24
CA ALA A 225 1.98 18.62 -9.70
C ALA A 225 2.54 17.81 -8.52
N THR A 226 3.29 18.46 -7.63
CA THR A 226 3.85 17.83 -6.43
C THR A 226 2.74 17.29 -5.54
N PHE A 227 1.69 18.07 -5.27
CA PHE A 227 0.53 17.65 -4.48
C PHE A 227 -0.13 16.40 -5.04
N GLN A 228 -0.39 16.34 -6.34
CA GLN A 228 -1.04 15.19 -6.95
C GLN A 228 -0.17 13.92 -6.85
N LEU A 229 1.16 14.05 -7.02
CA LEU A 229 2.08 12.93 -6.79
C LEU A 229 2.14 12.52 -5.30
N ARG A 230 2.05 13.47 -4.37
CA ARG A 230 1.98 13.15 -2.94
C ARG A 230 0.70 12.41 -2.58
N MET A 231 -0.44 12.80 -3.14
CA MET A 231 -1.70 12.10 -2.95
C MET A 231 -1.61 10.64 -3.44
N LEU A 232 -0.99 10.40 -4.59
CA LEU A 232 -0.72 9.05 -5.07
C LEU A 232 0.12 8.25 -4.06
N ILE A 233 1.21 8.83 -3.55
CA ILE A 233 2.10 8.20 -2.57
C ILE A 233 1.34 7.86 -1.27
N GLN A 234 0.48 8.77 -0.79
CA GLN A 234 -0.32 8.53 0.42
C GLN A 234 -1.35 7.42 0.23
N ARG A 235 -2.06 7.41 -0.91
CA ARG A 235 -3.00 6.33 -1.27
C ARG A 235 -2.28 4.99 -1.37
N TYR A 236 -1.11 4.96 -2.00
CA TYR A 236 -0.30 3.75 -2.13
C TYR A 236 0.17 3.23 -0.76
N SER A 237 0.68 4.13 0.08
CA SER A 237 1.08 3.84 1.46
C SER A 237 -0.07 3.22 2.28
N GLN A 238 -1.27 3.80 2.19
CA GLN A 238 -2.48 3.30 2.85
C GLN A 238 -2.90 1.93 2.32
N TYR A 239 -2.84 1.71 1.00
CA TYR A 239 -3.22 0.45 0.39
C TYR A 239 -2.29 -0.70 0.83
N ILE A 240 -0.99 -0.44 0.97
CA ILE A 240 -0.03 -1.41 1.54
C ILE A 240 -0.39 -1.72 2.99
N ASP A 241 -0.80 -0.72 3.79
CA ASP A 241 -1.24 -0.93 5.17
C ASP A 241 -2.52 -1.77 5.25
N ALA A 242 -3.44 -1.59 4.31
CA ALA A 242 -4.65 -2.40 4.19
C ALA A 242 -4.33 -3.86 3.83
N LEU A 243 -3.43 -4.09 2.87
CA LEU A 243 -2.97 -5.44 2.53
C LEU A 243 -2.24 -6.10 3.70
N ALA A 244 -1.29 -5.41 4.34
CA ALA A 244 -0.56 -5.94 5.48
C ALA A 244 -1.48 -6.32 6.64
N HIS A 245 -2.53 -5.53 6.88
CA HIS A 245 -3.57 -5.84 7.85
C HIS A 245 -4.33 -7.13 7.48
N LEU A 246 -4.79 -7.23 6.23
CA LEU A 246 -5.50 -8.41 5.71
C LEU A 246 -4.66 -9.68 5.86
N PHE A 247 -3.40 -9.66 5.43
CA PHE A 247 -2.49 -10.82 5.53
C PHE A 247 -2.12 -11.21 6.96
N SER A 248 -2.11 -10.25 7.90
CA SER A 248 -1.67 -10.49 9.28
C SER A 248 -2.80 -10.93 10.21
N THR A 249 -4.03 -10.50 9.92
CA THR A 249 -5.20 -10.71 10.77
C THR A 249 -6.22 -11.67 10.16
N GLY A 250 -6.27 -11.78 8.82
CA GLY A 250 -7.36 -12.43 8.09
C GLY A 250 -8.64 -11.59 8.01
N GLU A 251 -8.65 -10.38 8.57
CA GLU A 251 -9.78 -9.46 8.49
C GLU A 251 -9.83 -8.79 7.11
N GLY A 252 -11.01 -8.79 6.48
CA GLY A 252 -11.25 -8.04 5.25
C GLY A 252 -11.11 -6.55 5.46
N VAL A 253 -10.94 -5.82 4.36
CA VAL A 253 -10.74 -4.37 4.38
C VAL A 253 -11.69 -3.67 3.43
N VAL A 254 -12.28 -2.57 3.90
CA VAL A 254 -13.08 -1.64 3.09
C VAL A 254 -12.34 -0.32 2.99
N LEU A 255 -12.05 0.11 1.77
CA LEU A 255 -11.30 1.34 1.48
C LEU A 255 -12.23 2.40 0.87
N ASP A 256 -12.18 3.64 1.38
CA ASP A 256 -12.79 4.80 0.72
C ASP A 256 -11.83 5.36 -0.34
N ARG A 257 -12.11 5.01 -1.59
CA ARG A 257 -11.23 5.10 -2.77
C ARG A 257 -9.97 4.24 -2.70
N SER A 258 -9.46 3.88 -3.86
CA SER A 258 -8.19 3.16 -3.99
C SER A 258 -7.14 3.95 -4.79
N VAL A 259 -5.91 3.45 -4.76
CA VAL A 259 -4.80 3.94 -5.60
C VAL A 259 -5.16 3.91 -7.09
N TYR A 260 -5.92 2.91 -7.52
CA TYR A 260 -6.31 2.72 -8.92
C TYR A 260 -7.26 3.82 -9.42
N SER A 261 -8.07 4.39 -8.53
CA SER A 261 -8.99 5.49 -8.85
C SER A 261 -8.29 6.85 -9.03
N ASP A 262 -7.00 6.97 -8.65
CA ASP A 262 -6.29 8.25 -8.64
C ASP A 262 -6.10 8.84 -10.04
N MET A 263 -5.96 7.98 -11.07
CA MET A 263 -5.75 8.43 -12.44
C MET A 263 -6.87 9.34 -12.95
N VAL A 264 -8.09 9.19 -12.40
CA VAL A 264 -9.24 10.01 -12.76
C VAL A 264 -8.96 11.49 -12.48
N PHE A 265 -8.35 11.80 -11.35
CA PHE A 265 -8.02 13.17 -10.97
C PHE A 265 -6.90 13.73 -11.83
N VAL A 266 -5.84 12.95 -12.07
CA VAL A 266 -4.72 13.35 -12.92
C VAL A 266 -5.17 13.70 -14.33
N GLU A 267 -5.99 12.84 -14.94
CA GLU A 267 -6.50 13.05 -16.29
C GLU A 267 -7.45 14.25 -16.35
N ALA A 268 -8.33 14.43 -15.35
CA ALA A 268 -9.21 15.58 -15.29
C ALA A 268 -8.42 16.90 -15.13
N MET A 269 -7.39 16.90 -14.27
CA MET A 269 -6.52 18.06 -14.07
C MET A 269 -5.70 18.39 -15.31
N TYR A 270 -5.24 17.37 -16.04
CA TYR A 270 -4.53 17.56 -17.31
C TYR A 270 -5.45 18.15 -18.39
N LYS A 271 -6.68 17.64 -18.54
CA LYS A 271 -7.66 18.18 -19.51
C LYS A 271 -8.02 19.64 -19.25
N ASN A 272 -8.11 20.02 -17.98
CA ASN A 272 -8.45 21.38 -17.56
C ASN A 272 -7.24 22.32 -17.50
N GLY A 273 -6.04 21.84 -17.88
CA GLY A 273 -4.82 22.66 -17.94
C GLY A 273 -4.22 23.02 -16.57
N PHE A 274 -4.56 22.29 -15.52
CA PHE A 274 -3.96 22.43 -14.18
C PHE A 274 -2.66 21.65 -14.04
N LEU A 275 -2.46 20.61 -14.85
CA LEU A 275 -1.26 19.78 -14.84
C LEU A 275 -0.53 19.85 -16.18
N SER A 276 0.80 19.94 -16.15
CA SER A 276 1.60 19.89 -17.37
C SER A 276 1.67 18.48 -17.97
N LYS A 277 2.00 18.39 -19.26
CA LYS A 277 2.28 17.10 -19.91
C LYS A 277 3.47 16.37 -19.25
N GLY A 278 4.45 17.11 -18.75
CA GLY A 278 5.62 16.58 -18.07
C GLY A 278 5.23 15.85 -16.78
N ALA A 279 4.49 16.51 -15.89
CA ALA A 279 4.04 15.87 -14.64
C ALA A 279 3.11 14.68 -14.88
N ARG A 280 2.22 14.75 -15.89
CA ARG A 280 1.42 13.58 -16.29
C ARG A 280 2.30 12.41 -16.74
N SER A 281 3.38 12.66 -17.48
CA SER A 281 4.33 11.61 -17.88
C SER A 281 5.02 10.97 -16.67
N VAL A 282 5.44 11.78 -15.69
CA VAL A 282 6.06 11.28 -14.45
C VAL A 282 5.08 10.44 -13.65
N TYR A 283 3.82 10.88 -13.55
CA TYR A 283 2.76 10.10 -12.90
C TYR A 283 2.66 8.68 -13.47
N TYR A 284 2.55 8.54 -14.79
CA TYR A 284 2.40 7.22 -15.41
C TYR A 284 3.65 6.34 -15.31
N GLU A 285 4.83 6.94 -15.24
CA GLU A 285 6.07 6.22 -14.96
C GLU A 285 6.07 5.66 -13.53
N LEU A 286 5.65 6.47 -12.55
CA LEU A 286 5.51 6.04 -11.16
C LEU A 286 4.46 4.91 -11.04
N VAL A 287 3.30 5.06 -11.68
CA VAL A 287 2.25 4.04 -11.72
C VAL A 287 2.80 2.73 -12.30
N LYS A 288 3.51 2.79 -13.43
CA LYS A 288 4.10 1.60 -14.07
C LYS A 288 5.10 0.87 -13.16
N ASN A 289 5.89 1.61 -12.38
CA ASN A 289 6.89 1.03 -11.50
C ASN A 289 6.30 0.49 -10.19
N THR A 290 5.19 1.06 -9.71
CA THR A 290 4.65 0.77 -8.37
C THR A 290 3.46 -0.20 -8.40
N PHE A 291 2.54 -0.08 -9.36
CA PHE A 291 1.28 -0.85 -9.35
C PHE A 291 1.50 -2.33 -9.64
N ALA A 292 2.60 -2.70 -10.29
CA ALA A 292 2.94 -4.10 -10.55
C ALA A 292 3.20 -4.90 -9.25
N GLU A 293 3.50 -4.22 -8.14
CA GLU A 293 3.76 -4.83 -6.85
C GLU A 293 2.50 -4.97 -5.98
N LEU A 294 1.37 -4.36 -6.36
CA LEU A 294 0.13 -4.39 -5.61
C LEU A 294 -0.84 -5.43 -6.15
N MET A 295 -1.47 -6.17 -5.25
CA MET A 295 -2.64 -6.98 -5.58
C MET A 295 -3.87 -6.09 -5.76
N LYS A 296 -4.61 -6.26 -6.86
CA LYS A 296 -5.82 -5.50 -7.16
C LYS A 296 -6.97 -5.82 -6.19
N PRO A 297 -7.98 -4.95 -5.99
CA PRO A 297 -9.12 -5.26 -5.13
C PRO A 297 -9.95 -6.42 -5.70
N HIS A 298 -10.76 -7.06 -4.84
CA HIS A 298 -11.66 -8.14 -5.26
C HIS A 298 -12.97 -7.57 -5.80
N LEU A 299 -13.47 -6.53 -5.13
CA LEU A 299 -14.75 -5.89 -5.41
C LEU A 299 -14.56 -4.38 -5.40
N VAL A 300 -15.11 -3.72 -6.42
CA VAL A 300 -15.22 -2.27 -6.50
C VAL A 300 -16.70 -1.89 -6.56
N ILE A 301 -17.12 -1.03 -5.65
CA ILE A 301 -18.48 -0.49 -5.58
C ILE A 301 -18.42 0.96 -6.04
N TYR A 302 -19.01 1.26 -7.18
CA TYR A 302 -19.08 2.61 -7.73
C TYR A 302 -20.43 3.24 -7.43
N LEU A 303 -20.42 4.34 -6.69
CA LEU A 303 -21.58 5.16 -6.40
C LEU A 303 -21.72 6.22 -7.49
N ASP A 304 -22.63 6.02 -8.44
CA ASP A 304 -22.90 6.96 -9.53
C ASP A 304 -23.76 8.12 -9.01
N VAL A 305 -23.28 9.35 -9.20
CA VAL A 305 -24.03 10.56 -8.84
C VAL A 305 -23.82 11.57 -9.95
N PRO A 306 -24.90 12.07 -10.58
CA PRO A 306 -24.77 13.03 -11.67
C PRO A 306 -24.19 14.36 -11.15
N VAL A 307 -23.42 15.04 -12.02
CA VAL A 307 -22.70 16.29 -11.68
C VAL A 307 -23.61 17.35 -11.07
N ASN A 308 -24.86 17.47 -11.53
CA ASN A 308 -25.82 18.43 -10.99
C ASN A 308 -26.07 18.21 -9.49
N ILE A 309 -26.29 16.97 -9.08
CA ILE A 309 -26.49 16.60 -7.67
C ILE A 309 -25.20 16.77 -6.88
N VAL A 310 -24.06 16.40 -7.46
CA VAL A 310 -22.74 16.62 -6.84
C VAL A 310 -22.53 18.10 -6.51
N LYS A 311 -22.80 19.00 -7.45
CA LYS A 311 -22.71 20.45 -7.23
C LYS A 311 -23.62 20.93 -6.11
N ASP A 312 -24.86 20.44 -6.08
CA ASP A 312 -25.80 20.81 -5.02
C ASP A 312 -25.36 20.28 -3.65
N ARG A 313 -24.78 19.07 -3.58
CA ARG A 313 -24.21 18.51 -2.35
C ARG A 313 -22.97 19.29 -1.89
N ILE A 314 -22.10 19.71 -2.81
CA ILE A 314 -20.94 20.57 -2.50
C ILE A 314 -21.41 21.91 -1.92
N LYS A 315 -22.41 22.55 -2.55
CA LYS A 315 -23.01 23.79 -2.04
C LYS A 315 -23.63 23.62 -0.66
N LYS A 316 -24.37 22.53 -0.43
CA LYS A 316 -24.99 22.22 0.87
C LYS A 316 -23.95 21.96 1.97
N ARG A 317 -22.81 21.34 1.64
CA ARG A 317 -21.70 21.12 2.57
C ARG A 317 -21.07 22.43 3.04
N ALA A 318 -21.12 23.47 2.20
CA ALA A 318 -20.68 24.83 2.51
C ALA A 318 -19.24 24.92 3.04
N SER A 319 -18.35 24.03 2.58
CA SER A 319 -16.94 24.08 2.96
C SER A 319 -16.28 25.35 2.39
N PRO A 320 -15.60 26.18 3.20
CA PRO A 320 -15.04 27.46 2.74
C PRO A 320 -14.09 27.36 1.56
N ALA A 321 -13.41 26.21 1.41
CA ALA A 321 -12.49 25.95 0.30
C ALA A 321 -13.20 25.44 -0.96
N GLU A 322 -14.36 24.80 -0.83
CA GLU A 322 -15.13 24.27 -1.97
C GLU A 322 -16.08 25.33 -2.55
N VAL A 323 -16.62 26.22 -1.71
CA VAL A 323 -17.54 27.29 -2.12
C VAL A 323 -16.78 28.34 -2.93
N ASN A 324 -17.17 28.53 -4.19
CA ASN A 324 -16.54 29.42 -5.17
C ASN A 324 -15.10 29.03 -5.58
N SER A 325 -14.76 27.75 -5.48
CA SER A 325 -13.46 27.25 -5.96
C SER A 325 -13.30 27.46 -7.48
N PRO A 326 -12.22 28.09 -7.96
CA PRO A 326 -11.87 28.12 -9.39
C PRO A 326 -11.54 26.75 -9.98
N ALA A 327 -11.27 25.74 -9.15
CA ALA A 327 -10.95 24.38 -9.59
C ALA A 327 -12.21 23.55 -9.91
N LEU A 328 -13.27 23.71 -9.12
CA LEU A 328 -14.52 22.93 -9.23
C LEU A 328 -15.45 23.51 -10.30
N THR A 329 -14.95 23.64 -11.52
CA THR A 329 -15.76 24.03 -12.67
C THR A 329 -16.69 22.90 -13.10
N ASP A 330 -17.80 23.24 -13.76
CA ASP A 330 -18.72 22.25 -14.31
C ASP A 330 -18.02 21.31 -15.29
N GLN A 331 -17.10 21.85 -16.08
CA GLN A 331 -16.28 21.08 -17.02
C GLN A 331 -15.39 20.08 -16.28
N TYR A 332 -14.72 20.49 -15.20
CA TYR A 332 -13.86 19.61 -14.42
C TYR A 332 -14.63 18.45 -13.79
N LEU A 333 -15.82 18.72 -13.23
CA LEU A 333 -16.67 17.68 -12.66
C LEU A 333 -17.21 16.70 -13.71
N GLN A 334 -17.60 17.21 -14.88
CA GLN A 334 -18.01 16.38 -16.03
C GLN A 334 -16.85 15.53 -16.56
N ASP A 335 -15.63 16.09 -16.62
CA ASP A 335 -14.44 15.35 -17.03
C ASP A 335 -14.14 14.21 -16.06
N ILE A 336 -14.24 14.44 -14.75
CA ILE A 336 -14.10 13.39 -13.72
C ILE A 336 -15.12 12.27 -13.95
N GLU A 337 -16.41 12.61 -14.09
CA GLU A 337 -17.46 11.62 -14.33
C GLU A 337 -17.18 10.80 -15.60
N HIS A 338 -16.81 11.49 -16.69
CA HIS A 338 -16.49 10.85 -17.95
C HIS A 338 -15.29 9.91 -17.85
N ILE A 339 -14.20 10.33 -17.19
CA ILE A 339 -13.00 9.50 -17.04
C ILE A 339 -13.27 8.30 -16.12
N TYR A 340 -14.06 8.45 -15.06
CA TYR A 340 -14.54 7.33 -14.26
C TYR A 340 -15.23 6.29 -15.15
N LYS A 341 -16.28 6.69 -15.88
CA LYS A 341 -17.12 5.77 -16.66
C LYS A 341 -16.41 5.18 -17.88
N GLN A 342 -15.59 5.97 -18.57
CA GLN A 342 -15.01 5.57 -19.85
C GLN A 342 -13.65 4.88 -19.74
N GLN A 343 -12.88 5.16 -18.69
CA GLN A 343 -11.53 4.62 -18.52
C GLN A 343 -11.43 3.72 -17.30
N TYR A 344 -11.67 4.27 -16.11
CA TYR A 344 -11.45 3.52 -14.85
C TYR A 344 -12.34 2.30 -14.70
N LEU A 345 -13.65 2.46 -14.83
CA LEU A 345 -14.60 1.37 -14.65
C LEU A 345 -14.38 0.24 -15.66
N LYS A 346 -14.01 0.57 -16.90
CA LYS A 346 -13.70 -0.42 -17.92
C LYS A 346 -12.43 -1.19 -17.59
N ASP A 347 -11.35 -0.50 -17.20
CA ASP A 347 -10.08 -1.15 -16.84
C ASP A 347 -10.23 -2.05 -15.61
N ILE A 348 -10.86 -1.54 -14.55
CA ILE A 348 -10.98 -2.30 -13.30
C ILE A 348 -11.90 -3.51 -13.43
N SER A 349 -12.94 -3.42 -14.28
CA SER A 349 -13.86 -4.54 -14.57
C SER A 349 -13.19 -5.73 -15.26
N THR A 350 -11.95 -5.58 -15.78
CA THR A 350 -11.21 -6.73 -16.35
C THR A 350 -10.57 -7.61 -15.27
N HIS A 351 -10.51 -7.12 -14.03
CA HIS A 351 -9.80 -7.73 -12.93
C HIS A 351 -10.65 -7.93 -11.68
N ALA A 352 -11.47 -6.96 -11.29
CA ALA A 352 -12.27 -6.99 -10.07
C ALA A 352 -13.76 -7.05 -10.43
N GLU A 353 -14.57 -7.61 -9.53
CA GLU A 353 -16.02 -7.49 -9.63
C GLU A 353 -16.43 -6.03 -9.46
N LEU A 354 -17.37 -5.58 -10.28
CA LEU A 354 -17.82 -4.19 -10.30
C LEU A 354 -19.33 -4.13 -10.03
N LEU A 355 -19.71 -3.43 -8.97
CA LEU A 355 -21.10 -3.06 -8.68
C LEU A 355 -21.28 -1.57 -8.90
N VAL A 356 -22.32 -1.19 -9.64
CA VAL A 356 -22.64 0.22 -9.93
C VAL A 356 -24.03 0.52 -9.40
N TYR A 357 -24.13 1.52 -8.53
CA TYR A 357 -25.38 1.95 -7.94
C TYR A 357 -25.67 3.40 -8.30
N ASP A 358 -26.92 3.70 -8.66
CA ASP A 358 -27.39 5.09 -8.65
C ASP A 358 -27.49 5.56 -7.20
N TRP A 359 -26.68 6.54 -6.85
CA TRP A 359 -26.55 7.08 -5.50
C TRP A 359 -27.07 8.52 -5.41
N SER A 360 -27.97 8.90 -6.31
CA SER A 360 -28.61 10.22 -6.38
C SER A 360 -29.40 10.58 -5.11
N ASP A 361 -30.10 9.61 -4.51
CA ASP A 361 -30.96 9.82 -3.33
C ASP A 361 -30.42 9.20 -2.03
N TYR A 362 -29.16 8.72 -2.05
CA TYR A 362 -28.58 7.81 -1.03
C TYR A 362 -29.33 6.47 -0.98
N GLY A 363 -28.59 5.37 -1.02
CA GLY A 363 -29.15 4.02 -0.90
C GLY A 363 -29.03 3.47 0.51
N GLU A 364 -29.76 2.39 0.76
CA GLU A 364 -29.63 1.58 1.98
C GLU A 364 -28.46 0.60 1.83
N THR A 365 -27.62 0.50 2.85
CA THR A 365 -26.41 -0.35 2.82
C THR A 365 -26.76 -1.84 2.80
N GLU A 366 -27.87 -2.24 3.43
CA GLU A 366 -28.37 -3.62 3.46
C GLU A 366 -28.59 -4.19 2.05
N VAL A 367 -29.16 -3.40 1.13
CA VAL A 367 -29.39 -3.81 -0.26
C VAL A 367 -28.07 -4.12 -0.97
N VAL A 368 -27.04 -3.30 -0.73
CA VAL A 368 -25.71 -3.52 -1.32
C VAL A 368 -25.06 -4.76 -0.73
N VAL A 369 -25.24 -5.02 0.57
CA VAL A 369 -24.73 -6.24 1.21
C VAL A 369 -25.40 -7.49 0.65
N GLU A 370 -26.73 -7.50 0.45
CA GLU A 370 -27.42 -8.62 -0.18
C GLU A 370 -26.87 -8.92 -1.59
N ASP A 371 -26.61 -7.89 -2.39
CA ASP A 371 -26.05 -8.05 -3.72
C ASP A 371 -24.60 -8.56 -3.68
N ILE A 372 -23.81 -8.11 -2.70
CA ILE A 372 -22.46 -8.64 -2.45
C ILE A 372 -22.50 -10.13 -2.08
N GLU A 373 -23.45 -10.54 -1.25
CA GLU A 373 -23.64 -11.94 -0.83
C GLU A 373 -23.99 -12.86 -2.00
N ARG A 374 -24.68 -12.33 -3.02
CA ARG A 374 -25.05 -13.09 -4.23
C ARG A 374 -23.86 -13.34 -5.16
N ILE A 375 -22.76 -12.59 -5.01
CA ILE A 375 -21.59 -12.74 -5.88
C ILE A 375 -20.85 -14.05 -5.56
N ASN A 376 -20.53 -14.79 -6.61
CA ASN A 376 -19.65 -15.95 -6.55
C ASN A 376 -18.27 -15.60 -7.10
N PHE A 377 -17.29 -15.46 -6.20
CA PHE A 377 -15.90 -15.12 -6.56
C PHE A 377 -15.09 -16.29 -7.14
N ASP A 378 -15.59 -17.53 -7.01
CA ASP A 378 -14.91 -18.75 -7.49
C ASP A 378 -15.23 -19.12 -8.94
N ARG A 379 -16.16 -18.41 -9.58
CA ARG A 379 -16.63 -18.74 -10.94
C ARG A 379 -15.55 -18.70 -12.02
N PHE A 380 -14.44 -18.01 -11.77
CA PHE A 380 -13.38 -17.84 -12.75
C PHE A 380 -12.42 -19.03 -12.73
N ASP A 381 -11.79 -19.32 -13.84
CA ASP A 381 -10.78 -20.37 -14.01
C ASP A 381 -9.35 -19.81 -13.86
N LYS A 382 -8.33 -20.67 -13.98
CA LYS A 382 -6.91 -20.25 -13.88
C LYS A 382 -6.47 -19.34 -15.03
N ASP A 383 -7.13 -19.43 -16.17
CA ASP A 383 -6.78 -18.69 -17.39
C ASP A 383 -7.49 -17.33 -17.48
N ASP A 384 -8.43 -17.04 -16.56
CA ASP A 384 -9.15 -15.78 -16.53
C ASP A 384 -8.28 -14.63 -16.01
N THR A 385 -8.53 -13.43 -16.55
CA THR A 385 -7.84 -12.21 -16.10
C THR A 385 -8.36 -11.71 -14.75
N HIS A 386 -9.57 -12.13 -14.37
CA HIS A 386 -10.25 -11.72 -13.15
C HIS A 386 -9.58 -12.33 -11.91
N MET A 387 -9.24 -11.48 -10.95
CA MET A 387 -8.66 -11.83 -9.65
C MET A 387 -7.44 -12.75 -9.73
N ARG A 388 -6.71 -12.72 -10.85
CA ARG A 388 -5.50 -13.53 -11.07
C ARG A 388 -4.49 -13.39 -9.93
N ASP A 389 -4.35 -12.19 -9.38
CA ASP A 389 -3.37 -11.91 -8.33
C ASP A 389 -3.67 -12.65 -7.02
N TRP A 390 -4.93 -13.01 -6.76
CA TRP A 390 -5.38 -13.70 -5.54
C TRP A 390 -5.43 -15.22 -5.68
N ARG A 391 -5.12 -15.76 -6.86
CA ARG A 391 -5.18 -17.20 -7.17
C ARG A 391 -3.81 -17.84 -6.98
N MET A 392 -3.37 -17.91 -5.72
CA MET A 392 -2.11 -18.55 -5.32
C MET A 392 -2.35 -19.98 -4.82
N GLU A 393 -1.61 -20.95 -5.38
CA GLU A 393 -1.77 -22.38 -5.05
C GLU A 393 -0.99 -22.79 -3.79
N ASN A 394 0.20 -22.21 -3.58
CA ASN A 394 1.11 -22.63 -2.51
C ASN A 394 1.08 -21.67 -1.32
N GLU A 395 1.24 -22.22 -0.12
CA GLU A 395 1.44 -21.41 1.11
C GLU A 395 2.67 -20.50 1.02
N GLU A 396 3.69 -20.92 0.27
CA GLU A 396 4.90 -20.15 0.01
C GLU A 396 4.56 -18.81 -0.67
N ASP A 397 3.70 -18.85 -1.69
CA ASP A 397 3.30 -17.66 -2.45
C ASP A 397 2.52 -16.68 -1.54
N TRP A 398 1.59 -17.21 -0.72
CA TRP A 398 0.85 -16.43 0.27
C TRP A 398 1.76 -15.78 1.32
N THR A 399 2.77 -16.53 1.77
CA THR A 399 3.74 -16.05 2.76
C THR A 399 4.71 -15.03 2.16
N GLU A 400 5.10 -15.18 0.89
CA GLU A 400 5.89 -14.21 0.16
C GLU A 400 5.12 -12.89 -0.02
N ALA A 401 3.84 -12.97 -0.44
CA ALA A 401 2.97 -11.80 -0.57
C ALA A 401 2.86 -11.07 0.77
N ARG A 402 2.64 -11.80 1.87
CA ARG A 402 2.63 -11.23 3.22
C ARG A 402 3.96 -10.55 3.57
N ALA A 403 5.09 -11.21 3.33
CA ALA A 403 6.41 -10.64 3.60
C ALA A 403 6.65 -9.33 2.83
N ARG A 404 6.19 -9.28 1.57
CA ARG A 404 6.28 -8.11 0.69
C ARG A 404 5.54 -6.90 1.27
N TYR A 405 4.26 -7.04 1.59
CA TYR A 405 3.46 -5.92 2.12
C TYR A 405 3.82 -5.53 3.56
N MET A 406 4.41 -6.46 4.32
CA MET A 406 4.98 -6.17 5.62
C MET A 406 6.19 -5.24 5.52
N ASN A 407 6.98 -5.34 4.45
CA ASN A 407 8.13 -4.48 4.19
C ASN A 407 7.75 -3.23 3.37
N LYS A 408 7.04 -2.30 4.03
CA LYS A 408 6.58 -1.05 3.42
C LYS A 408 7.71 -0.18 2.85
N PRO A 409 8.86 0.05 3.52
CA PRO A 409 9.92 0.91 2.99
C PRO A 409 10.45 0.49 1.62
N ASP A 410 10.61 -0.81 1.39
CA ASP A 410 11.07 -1.32 0.09
C ASP A 410 10.07 -1.02 -1.02
N LEU A 411 8.77 -1.13 -0.72
CA LEU A 411 7.71 -0.77 -1.67
C LEU A 411 7.63 0.74 -1.92
N MET A 412 7.93 1.56 -0.91
CA MET A 412 7.97 3.02 -1.06
C MET A 412 9.18 3.50 -1.87
N ASN A 413 10.27 2.73 -1.90
CA ASN A 413 11.47 3.05 -2.68
C ASN A 413 11.22 3.07 -4.19
N TYR A 414 10.19 2.39 -4.70
CA TYR A 414 9.83 2.43 -6.13
C TYR A 414 9.37 3.82 -6.62
N PHE A 415 9.02 4.74 -5.70
CA PHE A 415 8.73 6.13 -6.07
C PHE A 415 9.99 6.98 -6.30
N ASN A 416 11.18 6.48 -5.95
CA ASN A 416 12.44 7.20 -6.13
C ASN A 416 12.94 7.11 -7.58
N VAL A 417 12.19 7.72 -8.50
CA VAL A 417 12.56 7.82 -9.92
C VAL A 417 13.16 9.19 -10.20
N PRO A 418 14.47 9.28 -10.51
CA PRO A 418 15.12 10.56 -10.75
C PRO A 418 14.77 11.09 -12.15
N ARG A 419 13.76 11.96 -12.22
CA ARG A 419 13.35 12.70 -13.43
C ARG A 419 13.71 14.18 -13.30
N TYR A 420 14.54 14.67 -14.22
CA TYR A 420 15.08 16.04 -14.21
C TYR A 420 14.55 16.93 -15.34
N ASP A 421 13.65 16.41 -16.17
CA ASP A 421 13.09 17.10 -17.32
C ASP A 421 11.87 17.97 -16.98
N VAL A 422 11.31 17.84 -15.77
CA VAL A 422 10.05 18.48 -15.36
C VAL A 422 10.33 19.55 -14.28
N PRO A 423 10.41 20.85 -14.65
CA PRO A 423 10.87 21.91 -13.73
C PRO A 423 9.93 22.17 -12.54
N GLU A 424 8.64 21.90 -12.69
CA GLU A 424 7.65 22.05 -11.60
C GLU A 424 7.83 21.04 -10.45
N LEU A 425 8.49 19.91 -10.71
CA LEU A 425 8.80 18.88 -9.70
C LEU A 425 10.21 19.01 -9.12
N ILE A 426 11.03 19.89 -9.71
CA ILE A 426 12.42 20.11 -9.32
C ILE A 426 12.51 21.31 -8.39
N VAL A 427 13.39 21.19 -7.39
CA VAL A 427 13.63 22.20 -6.38
C VAL A 427 15.09 22.63 -6.44
N SER A 428 15.38 23.90 -6.12
CA SER A 428 16.77 24.33 -5.94
C SER A 428 17.40 23.67 -4.72
N PRO A 429 18.71 23.37 -4.74
CA PRO A 429 19.40 22.86 -3.55
C PRO A 429 19.27 23.77 -2.33
N GLU A 430 19.25 25.08 -2.54
CA GLU A 430 19.14 26.09 -1.48
C GLU A 430 17.75 26.06 -0.82
N ASP A 431 16.67 26.03 -1.62
CA ASP A 431 15.30 25.94 -1.10
C ASP A 431 15.08 24.60 -0.39
N PHE A 432 15.63 23.52 -0.93
CA PHE A 432 15.55 22.20 -0.30
C PHE A 432 16.28 22.17 1.05
N LYS A 433 17.47 22.75 1.13
CA LYS A 433 18.22 22.83 2.39
C LYS A 433 17.48 23.64 3.44
N ALA A 434 16.97 24.82 3.07
CA ALA A 434 16.20 25.67 3.97
C ALA A 434 14.94 24.94 4.49
N TRP A 435 14.22 24.26 3.60
CA TRP A 435 13.08 23.43 3.98
C TRP A 435 13.49 22.27 4.92
N TYR A 436 14.58 21.56 4.61
CA TYR A 436 15.05 20.42 5.39
C TYR A 436 15.48 20.82 6.81
N ASP A 437 16.22 21.92 6.95
CA ASP A 437 16.67 22.42 8.24
C ASP A 437 15.44 22.73 9.13
N ILE A 438 14.46 23.47 8.61
CA ILE A 438 13.20 23.79 9.32
C ILE A 438 12.39 22.52 9.65
N TRP A 439 12.26 21.59 8.70
CA TRP A 439 11.47 20.38 8.86
C TRP A 439 12.08 19.41 9.88
N SER A 440 13.41 19.28 9.88
CA SER A 440 14.13 18.39 10.79
C SER A 440 14.24 18.93 12.22
N GLU A 441 14.18 20.25 12.39
CA GLU A 441 14.13 20.92 13.69
C GLU A 441 12.72 20.99 14.30
N ALA A 442 11.69 20.63 13.53
CA ALA A 442 10.32 20.62 14.01
C ALA A 442 10.13 19.65 15.21
N PRO A 443 9.26 19.98 16.18
CA PRO A 443 8.98 19.12 17.33
C PRO A 443 8.57 17.71 16.90
N GLY A 444 9.25 16.68 17.43
CA GLY A 444 8.97 15.27 17.12
C GLY A 444 9.54 14.74 15.78
N MET A 445 10.25 15.57 15.01
CA MET A 445 10.88 15.16 13.73
C MET A 445 12.38 14.90 13.83
N LYS A 446 13.02 15.38 14.90
CA LYS A 446 14.48 15.31 15.10
C LYS A 446 15.01 13.88 15.21
N TYR A 447 14.28 13.03 15.94
CA TYR A 447 14.58 11.61 16.09
C TYR A 447 13.38 10.76 15.70
N ARG A 448 13.61 9.44 15.54
CA ARG A 448 12.52 8.50 15.30
C ARG A 448 11.53 8.53 16.46
N LYS A 449 10.29 8.18 16.15
CA LYS A 449 9.24 8.01 17.15
C LYS A 449 9.74 7.15 18.31
N GLY A 450 9.55 7.64 19.53
CA GLY A 450 9.97 6.97 20.74
C GLY A 450 11.37 7.32 21.23
N TYR A 451 12.07 8.28 20.61
CA TYR A 451 13.41 8.76 20.96
C TYR A 451 13.46 10.29 21.10
N ASN A 452 12.32 10.97 21.25
CA ASN A 452 12.26 12.42 21.39
C ASN A 452 11.95 12.80 22.85
N ASP A 453 12.97 13.15 23.62
CA ASP A 453 12.85 13.64 25.02
C ASP A 453 11.83 14.79 25.14
N GLU A 454 11.88 15.72 24.19
CA GLU A 454 11.01 16.91 24.14
C GLU A 454 9.52 16.58 23.97
N CYS A 455 9.20 15.39 23.46
CA CYS A 455 7.84 14.90 23.27
C CYS A 455 7.37 13.96 24.39
N GLY A 456 8.16 13.81 25.46
CA GLY A 456 7.83 12.96 26.61
C GLY A 456 8.14 11.47 26.42
N ASP A 457 9.08 11.12 25.53
CA ASP A 457 9.54 9.74 25.39
C ASP A 457 10.49 9.35 26.52
N ASP A 458 10.11 8.35 27.32
CA ASP A 458 10.91 7.82 28.42
C ASP A 458 11.74 6.59 28.01
N GLY A 459 12.82 6.32 28.77
CA GLY A 459 13.58 5.07 28.66
C GLY A 459 14.39 4.93 27.36
N ILE A 460 14.78 6.05 26.75
CA ILE A 460 15.43 6.12 25.43
C ILE A 460 16.66 5.22 25.33
N LEU A 461 17.52 5.20 26.35
CA LEU A 461 18.76 4.42 26.36
C LEU A 461 18.53 2.90 26.46
N THR A 462 17.41 2.47 27.03
CA THR A 462 17.09 1.05 27.27
C THR A 462 16.02 0.51 26.31
N LYS A 463 15.60 1.32 25.34
CA LYS A 463 14.55 0.98 24.39
C LYS A 463 15.02 -0.07 23.39
N THR A 464 14.38 -1.24 23.45
CA THR A 464 14.66 -2.39 22.58
C THR A 464 13.55 -2.66 21.56
N LYS A 465 12.36 -2.10 21.78
CA LYS A 465 11.22 -2.20 20.86
C LYS A 465 11.09 -0.92 20.05
N LEU A 466 11.02 -1.08 18.73
CA LEU A 466 10.79 -0.02 17.77
C LEU A 466 9.39 -0.17 17.19
N ASP A 467 8.75 0.94 16.85
CA ASP A 467 7.62 0.91 15.92
C ASP A 467 8.18 0.58 14.54
N PHE A 468 7.87 -0.63 14.05
CA PHE A 468 8.38 -1.11 12.76
C PHE A 468 7.53 -0.63 11.60
N ARG A 469 6.25 -0.36 11.86
CA ARG A 469 5.33 0.14 10.85
C ARG A 469 4.83 1.52 11.23
N ASN A 470 5.31 2.53 10.52
CA ASN A 470 4.64 3.82 10.46
C ASN A 470 3.40 3.63 9.57
N THR A 471 2.34 3.11 10.18
CA THR A 471 0.98 3.31 9.64
C THR A 471 0.62 4.77 9.87
N LEU A 472 -0.12 5.32 8.91
CA LEU A 472 -0.67 6.69 8.91
C LEU A 472 -0.87 7.27 10.31
#